data_AF-A0A060CK76-F1
#
_entry.id   AF-A0A060CK76-F1
#
_cell.length_a   1.000
_cell.length_b   1.000
_cell.length_c   1.000
_cell.angle_alpha   90.00
_cell.angle_beta   90.00
_cell.angle_gamma   90.00
#
_symmetry.space_group_name_H-M   'P 1'
#
loop_
_entity.id
_entity.type
_entity.pdbx_description
1 polymer ?
#
loop_
_entity_poly.entity_id
_entity_poly.type
_entity_poly.pdbx_seq_one_letter_code
_entity_poly.pdbx_strand_id
1 'polypeptide(L)' 'MPGDAWQKFANLRAYYGWLFAFPGKKLLFMGNEFAQGREWNHDASLDWHLLDVGITGITASSGWCAI' A
#
# COMPACT_ATOMS: atom_id res chain seq x y z
N MET A 1 -9.42 0.77 -4.55
CA MET A 1 -9.72 2.20 -4.76
C MET A 1 -9.89 2.46 -6.25
N PRO A 2 -10.81 3.36 -6.67
CA PRO A 2 -10.95 3.71 -8.07
C PRO A 2 -9.69 4.42 -8.59
N GLY A 3 -9.40 4.27 -9.89
CA GLY A 3 -8.25 4.89 -10.54
C GLY A 3 -7.12 3.94 -10.92
N ASP A 4 -6.05 4.53 -11.45
CA ASP A 4 -4.80 3.84 -11.81
C ASP A 4 -4.05 3.33 -10.56
N ALA A 5 -3.10 2.41 -10.73
CA ALA A 5 -2.30 1.86 -9.63
C ALA A 5 -1.68 2.96 -8.75
N TRP A 6 -1.16 4.02 -9.37
CA TRP A 6 -0.63 5.18 -8.63
C TRP A 6 -1.70 5.86 -7.78
N GLN A 7 -2.90 6.10 -8.32
CA GLN A 7 -4.01 6.73 -7.61
C GLN A 7 -4.50 5.85 -6.45
N LYS A 8 -4.47 4.52 -6.61
CA LYS A 8 -4.81 3.57 -5.55
C LYS A 8 -3.84 3.69 -4.37
N PHE A 9 -2.53 3.74 -4.62
CA PHE A 9 -1.54 3.91 -3.55
C PHE A 9 -1.59 5.30 -2.91
N ALA A 10 -1.83 6.35 -3.69
CA ALA A 10 -2.01 7.71 -3.16
C ALA A 10 -3.21 7.80 -2.21
N ASN A 11 -4.35 7.23 -2.61
CA ASN A 11 -5.56 7.18 -1.77
C ASN A 11 -5.36 6.33 -0.51
N LEU A 12 -4.60 5.23 -0.59
CA LEU A 12 -4.28 4.39 0.57
C LEU A 12 -3.45 5.14 1.61
N ARG A 13 -2.43 5.91 1.17
CA ARG A 13 -1.64 6.77 2.06
C ARG A 13 -2.47 7.86 2.69
N ALA A 14 -3.34 8.51 1.91
CA ALA A 14 -4.26 9.51 2.43
C ALA A 14 -5.21 8.93 3.49
N TYR A 15 -5.73 7.72 3.25
CA TYR A 15 -6.57 7.00 4.20
C TYR A 15 -5.82 6.65 5.49
N TYR A 16 -4.57 6.17 5.42
CA TYR A 16 -3.77 5.94 6.63
C TYR A 16 -3.43 7.23 7.36
N GLY A 17 -3.07 8.29 6.65
CA GLY A 17 -2.86 9.61 7.27
C GLY A 17 -4.09 10.07 8.05
N TRP A 18 -5.28 9.90 7.48
CA TRP A 18 -6.54 10.16 8.16
C TRP A 18 -6.77 9.23 9.35
N LEU A 19 -6.55 7.92 9.17
CA LEU A 19 -6.69 6.93 10.23
C LEU A 19 -5.82 7.28 11.44
N PHE A 20 -4.58 7.72 11.24
CA PHE A 20 -3.66 8.12 12.32
C PHE A 20 -3.94 9.51 12.88
N ALA A 21 -4.47 10.44 12.09
CA ALA A 21 -4.85 11.77 12.56
C ALA A 21 -6.08 11.77 13.48
N PHE A 22 -6.98 10.79 13.34
CA PHE A 22 -8.14 10.67 14.24
C PHE A 22 -7.72 10.18 15.63
N PRO A 23 -8.27 10.73 16.73
CA PRO A 23 -7.97 10.22 18.07
C PRO A 23 -8.62 8.84 18.28
N GLY A 24 -7.82 7.84 18.69
CA GLY A 24 -8.29 6.49 18.97
C GLY A 24 -7.20 5.43 18.82
N LYS A 25 -7.43 4.23 19.38
CA LYS A 25 -6.53 3.10 19.14
C LYS A 25 -6.58 2.70 17.66
N LYS A 26 -5.43 2.31 17.10
CA LYS A 26 -5.30 1.94 15.70
C LYS A 26 -5.19 0.42 15.61
N LEU A 27 -5.98 -0.17 14.73
CA LEU A 27 -5.94 -1.60 14.44
C LEU A 27 -5.79 -1.76 12.93
N LEU A 28 -4.67 -2.35 12.53
CA LEU A 28 -4.37 -2.72 11.15
C LEU A 28 -4.14 -4.22 11.11
N PHE A 29 -4.72 -4.86 10.10
CA PHE A 29 -4.57 -6.29 9.87
C PHE A 29 -3.28 -6.58 9.09
N MET A 30 -2.66 -7.73 9.36
CA MET A 30 -1.45 -8.19 8.68
C MET A 30 -1.70 -8.28 7.17
N GLY A 31 -0.82 -7.68 6.36
CA GLY A 31 -0.98 -7.60 4.90
C GLY A 31 -1.39 -6.22 4.38
N ASN A 32 -2.02 -5.40 5.22
CA ASN A 32 -2.39 -4.03 4.86
C ASN A 32 -1.19 -3.08 4.85
N GLU A 33 -0.10 -3.43 5.52
CA GLU A 33 1.08 -2.57 5.73
C GLU A 33 1.92 -2.37 4.45
N PHE A 34 1.96 -3.37 3.57
CA PHE A 34 2.65 -3.33 2.28
C PHE A 34 1.67 -3.33 1.10
N ALA A 35 0.42 -2.95 1.36
CA ALA A 35 -0.64 -2.78 0.36
C ALA A 35 -0.90 -4.04 -0.49
N GLN A 36 -1.13 -5.19 0.17
CA GLN A 36 -1.48 -6.43 -0.51
C GLN A 36 -2.76 -6.23 -1.37
N GLY A 37 -2.61 -6.37 -2.69
CA GLY A 37 -3.71 -6.15 -3.64
C GLY A 37 -4.70 -7.32 -3.74
N ARG A 38 -4.26 -8.52 -3.36
CA ARG A 38 -5.10 -9.72 -3.29
C ARG A 38 -5.74 -9.84 -1.91
N GLU A 39 -6.98 -10.31 -1.88
CA GLU A 39 -7.68 -10.57 -0.63
C GLU A 39 -6.91 -11.59 0.24
N TRP A 40 -7.02 -11.41 1.55
CA TRP A 40 -6.33 -12.26 2.50
C TRP A 40 -6.86 -13.70 2.39
N ASN A 41 -5.94 -14.66 2.35
CA ASN A 41 -6.24 -16.08 2.34
C ASN A 41 -5.53 -16.75 3.53
N HIS A 42 -6.28 -17.42 4.40
CA HIS A 42 -5.74 -18.13 5.55
C HIS A 42 -4.91 -19.38 5.21
N ASP A 43 -5.15 -19.99 4.04
CA ASP A 43 -4.42 -21.17 3.57
C ASP A 43 -3.08 -20.81 2.90
N ALA A 44 -2.91 -19.54 2.51
CA ALA A 44 -1.72 -19.06 1.82
C ALA A 44 -0.90 -18.14 2.72
N SER A 45 0.42 -18.24 2.61
CA SER A 45 1.31 -17.26 3.25
C SER A 45 1.14 -15.87 2.64
N LEU A 46 1.46 -14.85 3.43
CA LEU A 46 1.49 -13.46 2.98
C LEU A 46 2.38 -13.30 1.74
N ASP A 47 1.99 -12.43 0.81
CA ASP A 47 2.67 -12.22 -0.46
C ASP A 47 3.95 -11.35 -0.27
N TRP A 48 4.98 -11.93 0.35
CA TRP A 48 6.25 -11.26 0.70
C TRP A 48 7.02 -10.70 -0.51
N HIS A 49 6.81 -11.27 -1.69
CA HIS A 49 7.44 -10.83 -2.94
C HIS A 49 7.01 -9.40 -3.36
N LEU A 50 5.90 -8.88 -2.82
CA LEU A 50 5.45 -7.51 -3.09
C LEU A 50 6.41 -6.44 -2.55
N LEU A 51 7.19 -6.76 -1.52
CA LEU A 51 8.20 -5.85 -0.95
C LEU A 51 9.35 -5.57 -1.93
N ASP A 52 9.69 -6.54 -2.78
CA ASP A 52 10.79 -6.42 -3.76
C ASP A 52 10.38 -5.56 -4.97
N VAL A 53 9.08 -5.58 -5.30
CA VAL A 53 8.49 -4.83 -6.42
C VAL A 53 8.23 -3.36 -6.05
N GLY A 54 8.04 -3.07 -4.77
CA GLY A 54 7.60 -1.75 -4.27
C GLY A 54 8.56 -0.60 -4.54
N ILE A 55 9.86 -0.83 -4.75
CA ILE A 55 10.83 0.25 -5.01
C ILE A 55 11.16 0.44 -6.50
N THR A 56 10.90 -0.57 -7.33
CA THR A 56 11.23 -0.60 -8.76
C THR A 56 9.99 -0.39 -9.66
N GLY A 57 8.79 -0.72 -9.18
CA GLY A 57 7.55 -0.61 -9.95
C GLY A 57 6.89 0.79 -9.99
N ILE A 58 7.19 1.66 -9.03
CA ILE A 58 6.67 3.06 -8.99
C ILE A 58 7.64 4.06 -9.63
N THR A 59 8.92 3.72 -9.75
CA THR A 59 9.99 4.55 -10.34
C THR A 59 10.13 4.35 -11.86
N ALA A 60 9.59 3.27 -12.43
CA ALA A 60 9.67 3.04 -13.87
C ALA A 60 8.70 3.91 -14.70
N SER A 61 7.63 4.46 -14.11
CA SER A 61 6.66 5.32 -14.81
C SER A 61 6.75 6.81 -14.45
N SER A 62 7.58 7.19 -13.48
CA SER A 62 7.78 8.58 -13.09
C SER A 62 9.25 8.96 -13.27
N GLY A 63 9.61 9.29 -14.51
CA GLY A 63 10.91 9.83 -14.91
C GLY A 63 11.15 11.25 -14.41
N TRP A 64 10.96 11.51 -13.12
CA TRP A 64 11.20 12.80 -12.48
C TRP A 64 11.64 12.59 -11.02
N CYS A 65 12.88 13.01 -10.73
CA CYS A 65 13.42 13.42 -9.43
C CYS A 65 13.19 12.49 -8.22
N ALA A 66 14.20 11.88 -7.60
CA ALA A 66 15.31 12.57 -6.93
C ALA A 66 14.88 13.88 -6.25
N ILE A 67 14.08 13.75 -5.18
CA ILE A 67 14.08 14.51 -3.91
C ILE A 67 13.09 13.82 -2.97
#